data_AF-A0A2E1STN9-F1
#
_entry.id   AF-A0A2E1STN9-F1
#
_cell.length_a   1.000
_cell.length_b   1.000
_cell.length_c   1.000
_cell.angle_alpha   90.00
_cell.angle_beta   90.00
_cell.angle_gamma   90.00
#
_symmetry.space_group_name_H-M   'P 1'
#
loop_
_entity.id
_entity.type
_entity.pdbx_description
1 polymer ?
#
loop_
_entity_poly.entity_id
_entity_poly.type
_entity_poly.pdbx_seq_one_letter_code
_entity_poly.pdbx_strand_id
1 'polypeptide(L)'
;APNLVVSGNLVSEGNIHVDGMVEGDVQTGHLTIGSSGVVKGRVFGREVKISGRVSGSITACELILEETAIIECDIHYQSLSVARGARIDGNCKFSESELDITALSGKKPAAKAEGALAFGDAAMDATATQKPASRAKVTPSTQ
;
A
#
# COMPACT_ATOMS: atom_id res chain seq x y z
N ALA A 1 -26.48 19.20 -20.28
CA ALA A 1 -26.99 17.82 -20.18
C ALA A 1 -26.00 17.03 -19.33
N PRO A 2 -26.28 16.65 -18.08
CA PRO A 2 -25.26 15.99 -17.28
C PRO A 2 -25.54 14.50 -17.21
N ASN A 3 -25.38 13.81 -18.33
CA ASN A 3 -25.27 12.34 -18.37
C ASN A 3 -23.88 12.00 -18.92
N LEU A 4 -22.83 12.51 -18.26
CA LEU A 4 -21.46 12.23 -18.64
C LEU A 4 -21.08 10.86 -18.08
N VAL A 5 -21.03 9.88 -18.97
CA VAL A 5 -20.53 8.54 -18.70
C VAL A 5 -19.24 8.37 -19.50
N VAL A 6 -18.14 8.11 -18.80
CA VAL A 6 -16.83 7.90 -19.39
C VAL A 6 -16.48 6.44 -19.26
N SER A 7 -16.42 5.74 -20.39
CA SER A 7 -16.02 4.33 -20.43
C SER A 7 -14.79 4.14 -21.31
N GLY A 8 -13.78 3.42 -20.81
CA GLY A 8 -12.57 3.12 -21.57
C GLY A 8 -11.31 3.03 -20.73
N ASN A 9 -10.16 3.13 -21.41
CA ASN A 9 -8.85 3.29 -20.77
C ASN A 9 -8.49 4.78 -20.80
N LEU A 10 -8.31 5.37 -19.62
CA LEU A 10 -7.91 6.75 -19.44
C LEU A 10 -6.49 6.79 -18.90
N VAL A 11 -5.58 7.40 -19.66
CA VAL A 11 -4.20 7.66 -19.23
C VAL A 11 -3.95 9.16 -19.31
N SER A 12 -3.61 9.78 -18.18
CA SER A 12 -3.26 11.21 -18.14
C SER A 12 -2.23 11.49 -17.07
N GLU A 13 -1.13 12.14 -17.44
CA GLU A 13 -0.08 12.56 -16.50
C GLU A 13 -0.46 13.83 -15.72
N GLY A 14 -1.53 14.52 -16.15
CA GLY A 14 -1.99 15.77 -15.56
C GLY A 14 -3.03 15.57 -14.46
N ASN A 15 -3.69 16.69 -14.12
CA ASN A 15 -4.79 16.71 -13.18
C ASN A 15 -6.09 16.32 -13.88
N ILE A 16 -6.80 15.31 -13.36
CA ILE A 16 -8.13 14.95 -13.83
C ILE A 16 -9.14 15.36 -12.76
N HIS A 17 -10.20 16.03 -13.19
CA HIS A 17 -11.39 16.26 -12.39
C HIS A 17 -12.58 15.53 -13.01
N VAL A 18 -13.27 14.71 -12.21
CA VAL A 18 -14.37 13.86 -12.66
C VAL A 18 -15.67 14.25 -11.95
N ASP A 19 -16.60 14.80 -12.71
CA ASP A 19 -18.00 15.04 -12.30
C ASP A 19 -18.95 14.18 -13.12
N GLY A 20 -18.99 12.87 -12.84
CA GLY A 20 -19.85 11.95 -13.57
C GLY A 20 -19.60 10.49 -13.24
N MET A 21 -20.08 9.60 -14.11
CA MET A 21 -19.88 8.17 -13.97
C MET A 21 -18.68 7.71 -14.81
N VAL A 22 -17.75 6.97 -14.19
CA VAL A 22 -16.57 6.43 -14.85
C VAL A 22 -16.60 4.92 -14.75
N GLU A 23 -16.49 4.24 -15.89
CA GLU A 23 -16.44 2.78 -15.99
C GLU A 23 -15.20 2.35 -16.79
N GLY A 24 -14.11 1.98 -16.12
CA GLY A 24 -12.88 1.67 -16.85
C GLY A 24 -11.61 1.54 -16.02
N ASP A 25 -10.49 1.49 -16.73
CA ASP A 25 -9.14 1.57 -16.17
C ASP A 25 -8.69 3.04 -16.23
N VAL A 26 -8.33 3.61 -15.10
CA VAL A 26 -7.91 5.01 -14.99
C VAL A 26 -6.51 5.05 -14.43
N GLN A 27 -5.58 5.60 -15.21
CA GLN A 27 -4.21 5.88 -14.81
C GLN A 27 -3.97 7.38 -14.82
N THR A 28 -3.74 7.95 -13.65
CA THR A 28 -3.42 9.38 -13.56
C THR A 28 -2.52 9.77 -12.41
N GLY A 29 -1.77 10.87 -12.55
CA GLY A 29 -0.97 11.43 -11.47
C GLY A 29 -1.85 11.96 -10.33
N HIS A 30 -2.77 12.86 -10.67
CA HIS A 30 -3.67 13.54 -9.71
C HIS A 30 -5.12 13.38 -10.15
N LEU A 31 -5.88 12.58 -9.40
CA LEU A 31 -7.32 12.37 -9.63
C LEU A 31 -8.14 13.11 -8.57
N THR A 32 -9.10 13.91 -8.99
CA THR A 32 -10.14 14.48 -8.12
C THR A 32 -11.50 14.00 -8.59
N ILE A 33 -12.25 13.36 -7.69
CA ILE A 33 -13.60 12.85 -7.95
C ILE A 33 -14.59 13.75 -7.20
N GLY A 34 -15.49 14.39 -7.95
CA GLY A 34 -16.53 15.26 -7.39
C GLY A 34 -17.58 14.49 -6.58
N SER A 35 -18.47 15.22 -5.91
CA SER A 35 -19.49 14.67 -5.01
C SER A 35 -20.52 13.77 -5.70
N SER A 36 -20.85 14.07 -6.96
CA SER A 36 -21.73 13.23 -7.80
C SER A 36 -20.96 12.18 -8.61
N GLY A 37 -19.65 12.07 -8.39
CA GLY A 37 -18.78 11.14 -9.08
C GLY A 37 -19.05 9.69 -8.66
N VAL A 38 -19.26 8.81 -9.64
CA VAL A 38 -19.38 7.37 -9.42
C VAL A 38 -18.30 6.67 -10.23
N VAL A 39 -17.34 6.04 -9.57
CA VAL A 39 -16.27 5.31 -10.26
C VAL A 39 -16.44 3.83 -10.07
N LYS A 40 -16.45 3.09 -11.19
CA LYS A 40 -16.47 1.64 -11.24
C LYS A 40 -15.29 1.14 -12.06
N GLY A 41 -14.40 0.38 -11.43
CA GLY A 41 -13.30 -0.24 -12.15
C GLY A 41 -11.98 -0.20 -11.39
N ARG A 42 -10.89 -0.05 -12.14
CA ARG A 42 -9.52 -0.09 -11.62
C ARG A 42 -8.92 1.30 -11.68
N VAL A 43 -8.49 1.83 -10.53
CA VAL A 43 -7.94 3.18 -10.43
C VAL A 43 -6.49 3.09 -9.98
N PHE A 44 -5.60 3.68 -10.76
CA PHE A 44 -4.19 3.81 -10.48
C PHE A 44 -3.81 5.29 -10.45
N GLY A 45 -3.20 5.73 -9.35
CA GLY A 45 -2.65 7.08 -9.34
C GLY A 45 -1.73 7.40 -8.19
N ARG A 46 -1.06 8.55 -8.26
CA ARG A 46 -0.14 8.97 -7.20
C ARG A 46 -0.91 9.66 -6.07
N GLU A 47 -1.76 10.62 -6.40
CA GLU A 47 -2.62 11.34 -5.47
C GLU A 47 -4.09 11.23 -5.92
N VAL A 48 -4.94 10.69 -5.05
CA VAL A 48 -6.36 10.48 -5.37
C VAL A 48 -7.24 11.11 -4.28
N LYS A 49 -8.03 12.11 -4.69
CA LYS A 49 -9.04 12.78 -3.87
C LYS A 49 -10.43 12.30 -4.23
N ILE A 50 -11.18 11.83 -3.23
CA ILE A 50 -12.49 11.22 -3.44
C ILE A 50 -13.54 11.95 -2.61
N SER A 51 -14.55 12.53 -3.27
CA SER A 51 -15.69 13.16 -2.62
C SER A 51 -17.03 12.46 -2.92
N GLY A 52 -17.01 11.39 -3.74
CA GLY A 52 -18.20 10.67 -4.20
C GLY A 52 -18.20 9.18 -3.86
N ARG A 53 -18.79 8.34 -4.73
CA ARG A 53 -18.88 6.88 -4.52
C ARG A 53 -17.91 6.11 -5.42
N VAL A 54 -17.17 5.16 -4.87
CA VAL A 54 -16.21 4.34 -5.62
C VAL A 54 -16.42 2.85 -5.35
N SER A 55 -16.39 2.03 -6.40
CA SER A 55 -16.48 0.58 -6.32
C SER A 55 -15.49 -0.09 -7.27
N GLY A 56 -14.76 -1.11 -6.84
CA GLY A 56 -13.79 -1.84 -7.67
C GLY A 56 -12.44 -2.17 -7.00
N SER A 57 -11.34 -1.69 -7.56
CA SER A 57 -10.01 -1.85 -6.97
C SER A 57 -9.22 -0.57 -7.11
N ILE A 58 -8.76 -0.01 -5.99
CA ILE A 58 -8.01 1.26 -5.96
C ILE A 58 -6.57 0.96 -5.58
N THR A 59 -5.64 1.50 -6.35
CA THR A 59 -4.21 1.46 -6.09
C THR A 59 -3.66 2.88 -6.16
N ALA A 60 -3.29 3.45 -5.03
CA ALA A 60 -2.73 4.80 -5.00
C ALA A 60 -1.62 4.98 -3.98
N CYS A 61 -0.65 5.85 -4.24
CA CYS A 61 0.35 6.16 -3.23
C CYS A 61 -0.27 6.97 -2.09
N GLU A 62 -1.00 8.04 -2.42
CA GLU A 62 -1.66 8.91 -1.48
C GLU A 62 -3.16 8.97 -1.79
N LEU A 63 -3.98 8.62 -0.80
CA LEU A 63 -5.43 8.61 -0.92
C LEU A 63 -6.06 9.50 0.14
N ILE A 64 -6.89 10.44 -0.31
CA ILE A 64 -7.52 11.46 0.51
C ILE A 64 -9.04 11.33 0.31
N LEU A 65 -9.74 10.94 1.37
CA LEU A 65 -11.20 10.91 1.37
C LEU A 65 -11.75 12.21 1.96
N GLU A 66 -12.73 12.80 1.28
CA GLU A 66 -13.51 13.93 1.79
C GLU A 66 -14.73 13.47 2.60
N GLU A 67 -15.44 14.43 3.19
CA GLU A 67 -16.49 14.23 4.21
C GLU A 67 -17.65 13.32 3.79
N THR A 68 -17.90 13.14 2.50
CA THR A 68 -19.05 12.35 1.98
C THR A 68 -18.63 11.17 1.12
N ALA A 69 -17.34 10.82 1.12
CA ALA A 69 -16.82 9.72 0.31
C ALA A 69 -17.36 8.37 0.79
N ILE A 70 -17.86 7.55 -0.15
CA ILE A 70 -18.31 6.18 0.10
C ILE A 70 -17.49 5.23 -0.78
N ILE A 71 -16.68 4.39 -0.18
CA ILE A 71 -15.85 3.42 -0.91
C ILE A 71 -16.31 2.01 -0.57
N GLU A 72 -16.59 1.20 -1.60
CA GLU A 72 -17.02 -0.20 -1.51
C GLU A 72 -16.08 -1.08 -2.37
N CYS A 73 -14.86 -1.35 -1.88
CA CYS A 73 -13.81 -1.93 -2.71
C CYS A 73 -12.56 -2.43 -1.95
N ASP A 74 -11.65 -3.13 -2.64
CA ASP A 74 -10.28 -3.40 -2.15
C ASP A 74 -9.38 -2.18 -2.41
N ILE A 75 -8.69 -1.70 -1.37
CA ILE A 75 -7.84 -0.50 -1.44
C ILE A 75 -6.40 -0.86 -1.10
N HIS A 76 -5.49 -0.53 -2.00
CA HIS A 76 -4.04 -0.59 -1.80
C HIS A 76 -3.50 0.84 -1.73
N TYR A 77 -2.95 1.21 -0.56
CA TYR A 77 -2.40 2.54 -0.35
C TYR A 77 -1.11 2.54 0.47
N GLN A 78 -0.31 3.60 0.27
CA GLN A 78 0.85 3.92 1.11
C GLN A 78 0.49 4.95 2.18
N SER A 79 -0.24 6.00 1.83
CA SER A 79 -0.70 7.04 2.75
C SER A 79 -2.20 7.25 2.61
N LEU A 80 -2.92 7.23 3.72
CA LEU A 80 -4.38 7.40 3.76
C LEU A 80 -4.74 8.55 4.69
N SER A 81 -5.48 9.53 4.16
CA SER A 81 -6.09 10.62 4.91
C SER A 81 -7.60 10.52 4.80
N VAL A 82 -8.30 10.54 5.93
CA VAL A 82 -9.75 10.36 5.99
C VAL A 82 -10.39 11.57 6.66
N ALA A 83 -11.23 12.31 5.94
CA ALA A 83 -12.01 13.40 6.51
C ALA A 83 -13.20 12.89 7.34
N ARG A 84 -13.74 13.74 8.20
CA ARG A 84 -14.88 13.41 9.05
C ARG A 84 -16.13 13.17 8.19
N GLY A 85 -16.68 11.95 8.28
CA GLY A 85 -17.90 11.58 7.57
C GLY A 85 -17.69 10.61 6.40
N ALA A 86 -16.43 10.38 5.99
CA ALA A 86 -16.12 9.37 4.99
C ALA A 86 -16.45 7.96 5.51
N ARG A 87 -17.00 7.11 4.62
CA ARG A 87 -17.32 5.72 4.91
C ARG A 87 -16.57 4.80 3.97
N ILE A 88 -15.82 3.88 4.54
CA ILE A 88 -15.05 2.87 3.82
C ILE A 88 -15.62 1.51 4.20
N ASP A 89 -16.05 0.77 3.19
CA ASP A 89 -16.52 -0.61 3.30
C ASP A 89 -15.68 -1.46 2.35
N GLY A 90 -14.89 -2.37 2.90
CA GLY A 90 -14.00 -3.19 2.09
C GLY A 90 -12.71 -3.53 2.81
N ASN A 91 -11.77 -4.07 2.04
CA ASN A 91 -10.50 -4.55 2.54
C ASN A 91 -9.40 -3.53 2.22
N CYS A 92 -8.90 -2.86 3.25
CA CYS A 92 -7.76 -1.96 3.13
C CYS A 92 -6.47 -2.71 3.41
N LYS A 93 -5.56 -2.71 2.43
CA LYS A 93 -4.21 -3.24 2.58
C LYS A 93 -3.23 -2.09 2.50
N PHE A 94 -2.56 -1.85 3.62
CA PHE A 94 -1.37 -1.03 3.64
C PHE A 94 -0.23 -1.82 2.99
N SER A 95 0.30 -1.30 1.89
CA SER A 95 1.45 -1.87 1.21
C SER A 95 2.65 -0.95 1.39
N GLU A 96 3.59 -1.35 2.24
CA GLU A 96 4.95 -0.78 2.29
C GLU A 96 5.85 -1.33 1.17
N SER A 97 5.35 -2.29 0.40
CA SER A 97 6.02 -2.73 -0.80
C SER A 97 5.88 -1.65 -1.85
N GLU A 98 7.01 -1.06 -2.25
CA GLU A 98 7.23 -0.48 -3.57
C GLU A 98 6.26 -1.15 -4.57
N LEU A 99 5.32 -0.38 -5.12
CA LEU A 99 4.35 -0.86 -6.09
C LEU A 99 5.08 -1.19 -7.40
N ASP A 100 5.84 -2.28 -7.39
CA ASP A 100 6.34 -2.96 -8.57
C ASP A 100 5.13 -3.55 -9.30
N ILE A 101 4.62 -2.73 -10.22
CA ILE A 101 3.61 -3.02 -11.25
C ILE A 101 3.88 -4.35 -12.01
N THR A 102 5.07 -4.92 -11.87
CA THR A 102 5.53 -6.19 -12.44
C THR A 102 4.98 -7.44 -11.76
N ALA A 103 4.47 -7.36 -10.52
CA ALA A 103 4.05 -8.54 -9.75
C ALA A 103 2.59 -9.00 -9.98
N LEU A 104 1.78 -8.26 -10.75
CA LEU A 104 0.46 -8.74 -11.20
C LEU A 104 0.55 -9.78 -12.32
N SER A 105 1.74 -10.06 -12.86
CA SER A 105 2.00 -11.24 -13.70
C SER A 105 2.57 -12.39 -12.85
N GLY A 106 1.69 -13.06 -12.10
CA GLY A 106 1.79 -14.52 -11.94
C GLY A 106 2.67 -15.14 -10.85
N LYS A 107 2.92 -14.54 -9.68
CA LYS A 107 3.48 -15.32 -8.54
C LYS A 107 2.78 -15.06 -7.19
N LYS A 108 1.88 -16.02 -6.88
CA LYS A 108 1.56 -16.62 -5.57
C LYS A 108 1.86 -15.77 -4.32
N PRO A 109 0.86 -15.32 -3.55
CA PRO A 109 1.11 -14.88 -2.19
C PRO A 109 1.46 -16.12 -1.34
N ALA A 110 2.72 -16.19 -0.92
CA ALA A 110 3.17 -17.16 0.06
C ALA A 110 2.50 -16.83 1.40
N ALA A 111 1.61 -17.73 1.80
CA ALA A 111 1.02 -17.75 3.13
C ALA A 111 2.12 -17.79 4.20
N LYS A 112 1.93 -16.95 5.20
CA LYS A 112 2.64 -16.93 6.47
C LYS A 112 2.40 -18.26 7.19
N ALA A 113 3.36 -19.18 7.15
CA ALA A 113 3.36 -20.39 7.97
C ALA A 113 4.79 -20.90 8.17
N GLU A 114 5.63 -20.13 8.85
CA GLU A 114 6.88 -20.66 9.42
C GLU A 114 7.02 -20.16 10.85
N GLY A 115 6.95 -21.10 11.79
CA GLY A 115 7.07 -20.82 13.21
C GLY A 115 6.68 -22.00 14.08
N ALA A 116 7.47 -23.09 14.03
CA ALA A 116 7.82 -23.93 15.19
C ALA A 116 8.56 -25.20 14.71
N LEU A 117 9.85 -25.09 14.42
CA LEU A 117 10.73 -26.26 14.44
C LEU A 117 11.07 -26.57 15.89
N ALA A 118 10.62 -27.74 16.31
CA ALA A 118 10.85 -28.33 17.62
C ALA A 118 12.34 -28.63 17.85
N PHE A 119 12.73 -28.55 19.11
CA PHE A 119 14.03 -28.91 19.67
C PHE A 119 14.49 -30.30 19.22
N GLY A 120 15.74 -30.37 18.75
CA GLY A 120 16.45 -31.62 18.42
C GLY A 120 17.93 -31.48 18.77
N ASP A 121 18.23 -31.71 20.04
CA ASP A 121 19.56 -31.84 20.64
C ASP A 121 20.29 -33.06 20.04
N ALA A 122 21.48 -32.89 19.44
CA ALA A 122 22.54 -33.92 19.35
C ALA A 122 23.78 -33.45 18.55
N ALA A 123 24.92 -33.42 19.24
CA ALA A 123 26.32 -33.59 18.77
C ALA A 123 26.86 -32.61 17.69
N MET A 124 28.09 -32.08 17.76
CA MET A 124 29.33 -32.70 18.19
C MET A 124 30.39 -31.58 18.29
N ASP A 125 31.00 -31.42 19.46
CA ASP A 125 32.09 -30.45 19.70
C ASP A 125 33.37 -30.91 19.00
N ALA A 126 33.87 -30.09 18.08
CA ALA A 126 35.16 -30.25 17.44
C ALA A 126 36.03 -29.02 17.72
N THR A 127 36.75 -29.07 18.83
CA THR A 127 38.18 -28.72 18.98
C THR A 127 38.74 -27.65 18.02
N ALA A 128 39.01 -26.46 18.54
CA ALA A 128 40.12 -25.62 18.08
C ALA A 128 40.79 -24.94 19.28
N THR A 129 42.06 -25.28 19.45
CA THR A 129 42.90 -25.05 20.62
C THR A 129 43.87 -23.88 20.34
N GLN A 130 44.06 -23.00 21.35
CA GLN A 130 45.32 -22.31 21.72
C GLN A 130 45.80 -21.09 20.88
N LYS A 131 46.49 -20.04 21.41
CA LYS A 131 47.16 -19.73 22.71
C LYS A 131 47.50 -18.21 22.77
N PRO A 132 47.77 -17.59 23.94
CA PRO A 132 47.68 -16.14 24.21
C PRO A 132 49.02 -15.39 24.34
N ALA A 133 48.94 -14.06 24.33
CA ALA A 133 49.87 -13.07 24.91
C ALA A 133 49.15 -11.71 24.89
N SER A 134 49.23 -10.76 25.82
CA SER A 134 49.91 -10.60 27.10
C SER A 134 49.44 -9.28 27.73
N ARG A 135 48.99 -9.33 28.98
CA ARG A 135 49.15 -8.37 30.11
C ARG A 135 49.68 -6.95 29.80
N ALA A 136 48.95 -5.90 30.23
CA ALA A 136 49.48 -4.82 31.09
C ALA A 136 48.46 -3.70 31.47
N LYS A 137 48.45 -3.38 32.79
CA LYS A 137 48.13 -2.11 33.51
C LYS A 137 46.70 -1.52 33.37
N VAL A 138 45.83 -1.55 34.38
CA VAL A 138 45.83 -0.89 35.73
C VAL A 138 46.00 0.62 35.67
N THR A 139 44.89 1.38 35.72
CA THR A 139 44.48 2.26 36.85
C THR A 139 43.12 2.92 36.57
N PRO A 140 42.19 2.96 37.56
CA PRO A 140 41.01 3.82 37.52
C PRO A 140 41.31 5.25 38.05
N SER A 141 40.65 6.22 37.43
CA SER A 141 40.15 7.50 37.94
C SER A 141 40.84 8.21 39.13
N THR A 142 41.32 9.45 38.92
CA THR A 142 41.22 10.52 39.93
C THR A 142 41.25 11.93 39.32
N GLN A 143 40.34 12.77 39.84
CA GLN A 143 40.10 14.22 39.69
C GLN A 143 39.78 14.80 38.31
#